data_AF-A0A8J3V4W9-F1
#
_entry.id   AF-A0A8J3V4W9-F1
#
_cell.length_a   1.000
_cell.length_b   1.000
_cell.length_c   1.000
_cell.angle_alpha   90.00
_cell.angle_beta   90.00
_cell.angle_gamma   90.00
#
_symmetry.space_group_name_H-M   'P 1'
#
loop_
_entity.id
_entity.type
_entity.pdbx_description
1 polymer ?
#
loop_
_entity_poly.entity_id
_entity_poly.type
_entity_poly.pdbx_seq_one_letter_code
_entity_poly.pdbx_strand_id
1 'polypeptide(L)'
;MRPAVGAPVRRCTACDSWEYGGAPGCPRCAALVDDIVEEAWREFLAGEFGTPAHEDERIIAEMVAQEPDRYDWRVVDAALDRLTCDDCGSRLGRGPVGCAPCDLAHGFRYAAIETDRPGVPPGNEHAIRVNVSVVRRPYGISAPELLGRRMFLPFLLAGALPTTRQAQRMAALAKRGATERDLAALMDAASGETGADGHGSR
;
A
#
# COMPACT_ATOMS: atom_id res chain seq x y z
N MET A 1 11.42 5.26 -2.96
CA MET A 1 10.80 6.15 -3.96
C MET A 1 9.72 5.37 -4.70
N ARG A 2 8.48 5.85 -4.60
CA ARG A 2 7.31 5.25 -5.22
C ARG A 2 7.43 5.21 -6.76
N PRO A 3 6.90 4.18 -7.45
CA PRO A 3 6.95 4.12 -8.92
C PRO A 3 6.14 5.25 -9.55
N ALA A 4 6.67 5.83 -10.64
CA ALA A 4 5.94 6.77 -11.47
C ALA A 4 4.75 6.09 -12.16
N VAL A 5 3.71 6.87 -12.47
CA VAL A 5 2.57 6.39 -13.25
C VAL A 5 3.04 5.96 -14.64
N GLY A 6 2.62 4.79 -15.09
CA GLY A 6 3.06 4.16 -16.34
C GLY A 6 4.44 3.48 -16.27
N ALA A 7 5.13 3.50 -15.13
CA ALA A 7 6.39 2.77 -14.99
C ALA A 7 6.15 1.25 -15.12
N PRO A 8 7.03 0.50 -15.80
CA PRO A 8 6.90 -0.94 -15.91
C PRO A 8 7.04 -1.58 -14.52
N VAL A 9 6.20 -2.58 -14.24
CA VAL A 9 6.32 -3.41 -13.04
C VAL A 9 7.64 -4.21 -13.10
N ARG A 10 8.41 -4.17 -12.03
CA ARG A 10 9.75 -4.78 -11.97
C ARG A 10 9.74 -6.05 -11.15
N ARG A 11 10.57 -7.02 -11.54
CA ARG A 11 10.80 -8.23 -10.76
C ARG A 11 11.70 -7.94 -9.57
N CYS A 12 11.36 -8.47 -8.41
CA CYS A 12 12.16 -8.37 -7.21
C CYS A 12 13.33 -9.35 -7.29
N THR A 13 14.55 -8.85 -7.08
CA THR A 13 15.78 -9.66 -7.12
C THR A 13 15.96 -10.58 -5.91
N ALA A 14 15.07 -10.51 -4.90
CA ALA A 14 15.21 -11.24 -3.65
C ALA A 14 14.15 -12.34 -3.43
N CYS A 15 13.01 -12.31 -4.11
CA CYS A 15 11.92 -13.25 -3.86
C CYS A 15 11.19 -13.75 -5.11
N ASP A 16 11.73 -13.46 -6.30
CA ASP A 16 11.12 -13.85 -7.58
C ASP A 16 9.63 -13.48 -7.69
N SER A 17 9.22 -12.42 -7.00
CA SER A 17 7.94 -11.74 -7.16
C SER A 17 8.14 -10.45 -7.95
N TRP A 18 7.16 -9.56 -7.98
CA TRP A 18 7.39 -8.16 -8.35
C TRP A 18 7.83 -7.37 -7.13
N GLU A 19 8.58 -6.31 -7.36
CA GLU A 19 8.82 -5.29 -6.33
C GLU A 19 7.49 -4.84 -5.72
N TYR A 20 7.48 -4.52 -4.42
CA TYR A 20 6.29 -4.27 -3.58
C TYR A 20 5.42 -5.52 -3.29
N GLY A 21 5.25 -6.43 -4.26
CA GLY A 21 4.37 -7.59 -4.14
C GLY A 21 4.89 -8.71 -3.22
N GLY A 22 6.19 -8.76 -2.95
CA GLY A 22 6.78 -9.74 -2.02
C GLY A 22 6.47 -9.50 -0.54
N ALA A 23 5.92 -8.34 -0.15
CA ALA A 23 5.66 -8.01 1.25
C ALA A 23 4.49 -8.85 1.82
N PRO A 24 4.53 -9.32 3.08
CA PRO A 24 5.58 -9.12 4.07
C PRO A 24 6.69 -10.18 4.01
N GLY A 25 6.57 -11.20 3.16
CA GLY A 25 7.49 -12.36 3.11
C GLY A 25 8.88 -12.07 2.53
N CYS A 26 9.11 -10.89 1.96
CA CYS A 26 10.37 -10.44 1.41
C CYS A 26 10.78 -9.10 2.04
N PRO A 27 11.91 -9.03 2.78
CA PRO A 27 12.37 -7.81 3.43
C PRO A 27 12.56 -6.63 2.47
N ARG A 28 13.08 -6.89 1.26
CA ARG A 28 13.22 -5.86 0.23
C ARG A 28 11.87 -5.28 -0.18
N CYS A 29 10.87 -6.14 -0.43
CA CYS A 29 9.55 -5.66 -0.79
C CYS A 29 8.85 -4.96 0.36
N ALA A 30 9.03 -5.43 1.61
CA ALA A 30 8.51 -4.76 2.79
C ALA A 30 9.11 -3.35 2.93
N ALA A 31 10.43 -3.21 2.78
CA ALA A 31 11.09 -1.90 2.80
C ALA A 31 10.60 -0.97 1.69
N LEU A 32 10.40 -1.48 0.47
CA LEU A 32 9.83 -0.68 -0.62
C LEU A 32 8.41 -0.20 -0.32
N VAL A 33 7.59 -1.02 0.35
CA VAL A 33 6.25 -0.61 0.77
C VAL A 33 6.31 0.44 1.89
N ASP A 34 7.20 0.28 2.87
CA ASP A 34 7.40 1.27 3.94
C ASP A 34 7.93 2.60 3.38
N ASP A 35 8.79 2.56 2.37
CA ASP A 35 9.31 3.76 1.69
C ASP A 35 8.21 4.64 1.08
N ILE A 36 7.04 4.08 0.74
CA ILE A 36 5.89 4.84 0.21
C ILE A 36 5.40 5.86 1.23
N VAL A 37 5.34 5.46 2.50
CA VAL A 37 4.84 6.32 3.58
C VAL A 37 5.96 7.19 4.15
N GLU A 38 7.19 6.66 4.21
CA GLU A 38 8.34 7.41 4.69
C GLU A 38 8.71 8.57 3.76
N GLU A 39 8.52 8.43 2.45
CA GLU A 39 8.69 9.51 1.48
C GLU A 39 7.69 10.64 1.73
N ALA A 40 6.39 10.32 1.83
CA ALA A 40 5.35 11.31 2.08
C ALA A 40 5.53 12.01 3.43
N TRP A 41 5.99 11.30 4.45
CA TRP A 41 6.29 11.89 5.75
C TRP A 41 7.42 12.91 5.69
N ARG A 42 8.54 12.58 5.01
CA ARG A 42 9.65 13.52 4.83
C ARG A 42 9.21 14.76 4.06
N GLU A 43 8.40 14.59 3.03
CA GLU A 43 7.84 15.71 2.25
C GLU A 43 6.92 16.59 3.11
N PHE A 44 6.04 15.97 3.92
CA PHE A 44 5.17 16.68 4.86
C PHE A 44 5.98 17.48 5.90
N LEU A 45 6.98 16.86 6.53
CA LEU A 45 7.83 17.55 7.49
C LEU A 45 8.57 18.72 6.83
N ALA A 46 9.18 18.48 5.66
CA ALA A 46 9.91 19.53 4.93
C ALA A 46 9.01 20.71 4.55
N GLY A 47 7.77 20.44 4.15
CA GLY A 47 6.81 21.46 3.72
C GLY A 47 6.21 22.27 4.87
N GLU A 48 5.83 21.61 5.97
CA GLU A 48 5.07 22.22 7.06
C GLU A 48 5.95 22.66 8.25
N PHE A 49 7.07 21.97 8.48
CA PHE A 49 7.91 22.11 9.69
C PHE A 49 9.41 22.30 9.40
N GLY A 50 9.84 22.21 8.14
CA GLY A 50 11.26 22.24 7.76
C GLY A 50 12.01 20.97 8.19
N THR A 51 13.01 21.12 9.06
CA THR A 51 13.82 19.99 9.56
C THR A 51 13.69 19.89 11.08
N PRO A 52 12.59 19.33 11.59
CA PRO A 52 12.35 19.24 13.02
C PRO A 52 13.37 18.30 13.70
N ALA A 53 13.61 18.52 15.00
CA ALA A 53 14.35 17.55 15.80
C ALA A 53 13.52 16.26 15.98
N HIS A 54 14.16 15.15 16.35
CA HIS A 54 13.48 13.86 16.50
C HIS A 54 12.37 13.89 17.58
N GLU A 55 12.55 14.67 18.65
CA GLU A 55 11.53 14.84 19.69
C GLU A 55 10.29 15.58 19.19
N ASP A 56 10.49 16.59 18.34
CA ASP A 56 9.41 17.31 17.65
C ASP A 56 8.68 16.38 16.67
N GLU A 57 9.41 15.50 15.96
CA GLU A 57 8.83 14.54 15.02
C GLU A 57 7.82 13.60 15.70
N ARG A 58 8.08 13.18 16.94
CA ARG A 58 7.13 12.37 17.72
C ARG A 58 5.87 13.17 18.08
N ILE A 59 6.02 14.42 18.53
CA ILE A 59 4.88 15.30 18.86
C ILE A 59 4.02 15.57 17.62
N ILE A 60 4.65 15.80 16.47
CA ILE A 60 3.95 15.97 15.19
C ILE A 60 3.20 14.69 14.82
N ALA A 61 3.80 13.51 15.02
CA ALA A 61 3.12 12.24 14.78
C ALA A 61 1.90 12.03 15.69
N GLU A 62 1.98 12.42 16.96
CA GLU A 62 0.85 12.39 17.90
C GLU A 62 -0.30 13.29 17.43
N MET A 63 0.01 14.51 16.98
CA MET A 63 -0.98 15.45 16.42
C MET A 63 -1.66 14.87 15.18
N VAL A 64 -0.88 14.35 14.23
CA VAL A 64 -1.42 13.74 12.99
C VAL A 64 -2.31 12.54 13.30
N ALA A 65 -1.94 11.70 14.27
CA ALA A 65 -2.71 10.53 14.65
C ALA A 65 -4.05 10.88 15.32
N GLN A 66 -4.16 12.06 15.96
CA GLN A 66 -5.40 12.53 16.59
C GLN A 66 -6.40 13.11 15.59
N GLU A 67 -5.94 13.64 14.46
CA GLU A 67 -6.77 14.29 13.44
C GLU A 67 -6.56 13.67 12.05
N PRO A 68 -6.74 12.34 11.88
CA PRO A 68 -6.36 11.63 10.66
C PRO A 68 -7.08 12.16 9.40
N ASP A 69 -8.31 12.68 9.54
CA ASP A 69 -9.15 13.23 8.47
C ASP A 69 -8.62 14.53 7.86
N ARG A 70 -7.59 15.14 8.47
CA ARG A 70 -6.94 16.35 7.96
C ARG A 70 -5.71 16.07 7.10
N TYR A 71 -5.23 14.84 7.07
CA TYR A 71 -3.95 14.49 6.47
C TYR A 71 -4.09 13.41 5.39
N ASP A 72 -3.17 13.42 4.43
CA ASP A 72 -3.06 12.34 3.45
C ASP A 72 -2.75 11.02 4.16
N TRP A 73 -3.34 9.92 3.67
CA TRP A 73 -3.20 8.62 4.30
C TRP A 73 -1.76 8.17 4.52
N ARG A 74 -0.81 8.54 3.64
CA ARG A 74 0.60 8.17 3.79
C ARG A 74 1.23 8.87 4.99
N VAL A 75 0.85 10.12 5.23
CA VAL A 75 1.29 10.91 6.39
C VAL A 75 0.73 10.29 7.67
N VAL A 76 -0.56 9.93 7.68
CA VAL A 76 -1.19 9.23 8.82
C VAL A 76 -0.52 7.88 9.10
N ASP A 77 -0.33 7.06 8.07
CA ASP A 77 0.30 5.74 8.20
C ASP A 77 1.78 5.81 8.63
N ALA A 78 2.48 6.91 8.31
CA ALA A 78 3.85 7.16 8.77
C ALA A 78 3.90 7.75 10.19
N ALA A 79 2.91 8.56 10.57
CA ALA A 79 2.76 9.05 11.93
C ALA A 79 2.52 7.89 12.91
N LEU A 80 1.58 6.99 12.59
CA LEU A 80 1.32 5.79 13.40
C LEU A 80 2.57 4.91 13.57
N ASP A 81 3.44 4.85 12.57
CA ASP A 81 4.69 4.08 12.60
C ASP A 81 5.74 4.63 13.58
N ARG A 82 5.64 5.90 13.95
CA ARG A 82 6.51 6.58 14.92
C ARG A 82 6.02 6.47 16.35
N LEU A 83 4.77 6.05 16.53
CA LEU A 83 4.17 5.86 17.83
C LEU A 83 4.30 4.41 18.26
N THR A 84 4.60 4.20 19.54
CA THR A 84 4.62 2.87 20.15
C THR A 84 3.29 2.64 20.85
N CYS A 85 2.72 1.45 20.70
CA CYS A 85 1.53 1.04 21.44
C CYS A 85 1.94 0.65 22.86
N ASP A 86 1.37 1.34 23.86
CA ASP A 86 1.68 1.09 25.27
C ASP A 86 1.28 -0.33 25.75
N ASP A 87 0.27 -0.94 25.11
CA ASP A 87 -0.21 -2.27 25.49
C ASP A 87 0.66 -3.40 24.95
N CYS A 88 1.09 -3.32 23.68
CA CYS A 88 1.78 -4.43 23.00
C CYS A 88 3.23 -4.15 22.61
N GLY A 89 3.73 -2.92 22.84
CA GLY A 89 5.09 -2.49 22.50
C GLY A 89 5.42 -2.43 21.01
N SER A 90 4.47 -2.75 20.12
CA SER A 90 4.64 -2.65 18.66
C SER A 90 4.40 -1.23 18.18
N ARG A 91 4.77 -0.93 16.92
CA ARG A 91 4.29 0.29 16.24
C ARG A 91 2.77 0.37 16.30
N LEU A 92 2.22 1.54 16.60
CA LEU A 92 0.79 1.74 16.74
C LEU A 92 0.07 1.36 15.44
N GLY A 93 -1.03 0.60 15.55
CA GLY A 93 -1.75 0.07 14.38
C GLY A 93 -1.08 -1.12 13.66
N ARG A 94 0.09 -1.62 14.10
CA ARG A 94 0.76 -2.81 13.56
C ARG A 94 0.82 -4.01 14.52
N GLY A 95 0.33 -3.85 15.75
CA GLY A 95 0.29 -4.92 16.74
C GLY A 95 -0.60 -6.12 16.34
N PRO A 96 -0.54 -7.20 17.13
CA PRO A 96 -1.30 -8.43 16.89
C PRO A 96 -2.81 -8.18 16.87
N VAL A 97 -3.56 -9.11 16.28
CA VAL A 97 -5.04 -9.09 16.32
C VAL A 97 -5.51 -9.16 17.77
N GLY A 98 -6.47 -8.31 18.13
CA GLY A 98 -7.05 -8.25 19.47
C GLY A 98 -6.35 -7.27 20.41
N CYS A 99 -5.27 -6.61 19.98
CA CYS A 99 -4.71 -5.47 20.69
C CYS A 99 -5.60 -4.24 20.46
N ALA A 100 -6.40 -3.87 21.46
CA ALA A 100 -7.43 -2.84 21.33
C ALA A 100 -6.90 -1.48 20.84
N PRO A 101 -5.78 -0.93 21.35
CA PRO A 101 -5.24 0.33 20.82
C PRO A 101 -4.78 0.21 19.36
N CYS A 102 -4.17 -0.93 18.97
CA CYS A 102 -3.77 -1.15 17.59
C CYS A 102 -4.96 -1.34 16.65
N ASP A 103 -6.00 -2.04 17.08
CA ASP A 103 -7.22 -2.22 16.28
C ASP A 103 -7.96 -0.89 16.10
N LEU A 104 -8.00 -0.06 17.15
CA LEU A 104 -8.59 1.28 17.09
C LEU A 104 -7.81 2.20 16.14
N ALA A 105 -6.49 2.29 16.30
CA ALA A 105 -5.62 3.05 15.39
C ALA A 105 -5.71 2.52 13.95
N HIS A 106 -5.87 1.20 13.78
CA HIS A 106 -6.11 0.62 12.48
C HIS A 106 -7.43 1.09 11.87
N GLY A 107 -8.52 1.18 12.64
CA GLY A 107 -9.79 1.71 12.19
C GLY A 107 -9.72 3.19 11.82
N PHE A 108 -9.12 4.03 12.66
CA PHE A 108 -9.09 5.48 12.45
C PHE A 108 -8.27 5.92 11.24
N ARG A 109 -7.25 5.15 10.82
CA ARG A 109 -6.50 5.45 9.59
C ARG A 109 -7.39 5.55 8.33
N TYR A 110 -8.57 4.93 8.35
CA TYR A 110 -9.51 4.97 7.22
C TYR A 110 -10.26 6.29 7.08
N ALA A 111 -10.14 7.20 8.05
CA ALA A 111 -10.64 8.56 7.94
C ALA A 111 -9.74 9.48 7.12
N ALA A 112 -8.49 9.06 6.86
CA ALA A 112 -7.50 9.89 6.19
C ALA A 112 -7.86 10.24 4.74
N ILE A 113 -7.33 11.37 4.28
CA ILE A 113 -7.57 11.89 2.93
C ILE A 113 -6.88 10.99 1.91
N GLU A 114 -7.62 10.64 0.85
CA GLU A 114 -7.13 9.89 -0.30
C GLU A 114 -7.11 10.81 -1.51
N THR A 115 -5.93 11.37 -1.83
CA THR A 115 -5.79 12.27 -3.00
C THR A 115 -5.13 11.56 -4.16
N ASP A 116 -5.92 11.20 -5.18
CA ASP A 116 -5.39 10.60 -6.40
C ASP A 116 -4.28 11.44 -7.03
N ARG A 117 -3.14 10.81 -7.29
CA ARG A 117 -2.02 11.44 -8.02
C ARG A 117 -2.42 11.74 -9.49
N PRO A 118 -1.77 12.71 -10.15
CA PRO A 118 -2.06 12.99 -11.55
C PRO A 118 -1.86 11.77 -12.46
N GLY A 119 -2.77 11.57 -13.42
CA GLY A 119 -2.64 10.56 -14.47
C GLY A 119 -3.16 9.15 -14.14
N VAL A 120 -3.83 8.95 -13.00
CA VAL A 120 -4.48 7.67 -12.65
C VAL A 120 -6.01 7.78 -12.64
N PRO A 121 -6.75 6.68 -12.82
CA PRO A 121 -8.20 6.68 -12.63
C PRO A 121 -8.62 7.03 -11.20
N PRO A 122 -9.79 7.66 -11.00
CA PRO A 122 -10.32 7.95 -9.66
C PRO A 122 -10.40 6.71 -8.77
N GLY A 123 -10.00 6.84 -7.50
CA GLY A 123 -9.96 5.77 -6.51
C GLY A 123 -8.71 4.89 -6.58
N ASN A 124 -7.67 5.27 -7.34
CA ASN A 124 -6.41 4.54 -7.37
C ASN A 124 -5.69 4.59 -6.01
N GLU A 125 -5.67 5.74 -5.34
CA GLU A 125 -5.04 5.87 -4.01
C GLU A 125 -5.81 5.13 -2.93
N HIS A 126 -7.15 5.13 -3.01
CA HIS A 126 -7.97 4.27 -2.17
C HIS A 126 -7.53 2.81 -2.29
N ALA A 127 -7.43 2.31 -3.52
CA ALA A 127 -7.00 0.95 -3.77
C ALA A 127 -5.58 0.72 -3.24
N ILE A 128 -4.63 1.62 -3.47
CA ILE A 128 -3.26 1.50 -2.99
C ILE A 128 -3.21 1.45 -1.47
N ARG A 129 -3.85 2.39 -0.77
CA ARG A 129 -3.90 2.44 0.69
C ARG A 129 -4.45 1.15 1.28
N VAL A 130 -5.55 0.62 0.74
CA VAL A 130 -6.12 -0.65 1.21
C VAL A 130 -5.14 -1.82 1.06
N ASN A 131 -4.39 -1.87 -0.05
CA ASN A 131 -3.39 -2.91 -0.26
C ASN A 131 -2.19 -2.72 0.67
N VAL A 132 -1.70 -1.48 0.82
CA VAL A 132 -0.59 -1.12 1.71
C VAL A 132 -0.92 -1.43 3.17
N SER A 133 -2.12 -1.11 3.65
CA SER A 133 -2.54 -1.37 5.02
C SER A 133 -2.54 -2.87 5.35
N VAL A 134 -3.00 -3.71 4.41
CA VAL A 134 -3.01 -5.17 4.55
C VAL A 134 -1.61 -5.75 4.53
N VAL A 135 -0.75 -5.37 3.59
CA VAL A 135 0.61 -5.96 3.51
C VAL A 135 1.50 -5.52 4.66
N ARG A 136 1.29 -4.31 5.21
CA ARG A 136 1.99 -3.79 6.40
C ARG A 136 1.45 -4.36 7.72
N ARG A 137 0.23 -4.91 7.72
CA ARG A 137 -0.41 -5.59 8.87
C ARG A 137 -1.18 -6.85 8.39
N PRO A 138 -0.48 -7.97 8.14
CA PRO A 138 -1.10 -9.19 7.61
C PRO A 138 -1.93 -9.96 8.65
N TYR A 139 -1.84 -9.61 9.94
CA TYR A 139 -2.53 -10.34 11.00
C TYR A 139 -4.06 -10.23 10.87
N GLY A 140 -4.75 -11.37 10.94
CA GLY A 140 -6.21 -11.43 10.79
C GLY A 140 -6.70 -11.42 9.34
N ILE A 141 -5.79 -11.34 8.37
CA ILE A 141 -6.11 -11.41 6.94
C ILE A 141 -5.90 -12.84 6.43
N SER A 142 -6.86 -13.35 5.66
CA SER A 142 -6.75 -14.69 5.07
C SER A 142 -5.61 -14.77 4.06
N ALA A 143 -4.95 -15.94 3.94
CA ALA A 143 -3.86 -16.12 2.97
C ALA A 143 -4.26 -15.80 1.51
N PRO A 144 -5.45 -16.18 1.01
CA PRO A 144 -5.90 -15.79 -0.34
C PRO A 144 -6.08 -14.28 -0.51
N GLU A 145 -6.60 -13.58 0.51
CA GLU A 145 -6.73 -12.12 0.46
C GLU A 145 -5.35 -11.46 0.43
N LEU A 146 -4.46 -11.85 1.34
CA LEU A 146 -3.10 -11.31 1.38
C LEU A 146 -2.37 -11.52 0.05
N LEU A 147 -2.48 -12.71 -0.56
CA LEU A 147 -1.94 -12.98 -1.88
C LEU A 147 -2.53 -12.04 -2.94
N GLY A 148 -3.86 -11.88 -2.96
CA GLY A 148 -4.51 -10.94 -3.88
C GLY A 148 -3.98 -9.51 -3.72
N ARG A 149 -3.84 -9.02 -2.48
CA ARG A 149 -3.35 -7.65 -2.24
C ARG A 149 -1.92 -7.45 -2.71
N ARG A 150 -1.06 -8.42 -2.40
CA ARG A 150 0.33 -8.48 -2.85
C ARG A 150 0.46 -8.43 -4.36
N MET A 151 -0.39 -9.17 -5.07
CA MET A 151 -0.36 -9.22 -6.53
C MET A 151 -0.82 -7.91 -7.19
N PHE A 152 -1.84 -7.25 -6.63
CA PHE A 152 -2.36 -6.00 -7.20
C PHE A 152 -1.48 -4.79 -6.93
N LEU A 153 -0.82 -4.72 -5.76
CA LEU A 153 -0.11 -3.52 -5.32
C LEU A 153 0.90 -2.96 -6.36
N PRO A 154 1.78 -3.76 -6.99
CA PRO A 154 2.74 -3.25 -7.97
C PRO A 154 2.07 -2.56 -9.18
N PHE A 155 0.95 -3.11 -9.65
CA PHE A 155 0.21 -2.60 -10.80
C PHE A 155 -0.61 -1.35 -10.45
N LEU A 156 -1.23 -1.35 -9.27
CA LEU A 156 -1.86 -0.15 -8.73
C LEU A 156 -0.86 0.99 -8.61
N LEU A 157 0.35 0.71 -8.12
CA LEU A 157 1.46 1.66 -8.04
C LEU A 157 1.94 2.15 -9.41
N ALA A 158 1.83 1.34 -10.47
CA ALA A 158 2.04 1.78 -11.84
C ALA A 158 0.86 2.57 -12.44
N GLY A 159 -0.27 2.69 -11.72
CA GLY A 159 -1.46 3.44 -12.14
C GLY A 159 -2.55 2.58 -12.78
N ALA A 160 -2.35 1.26 -12.89
CA ALA A 160 -3.35 0.34 -13.43
C ALA A 160 -4.38 -0.03 -12.35
N LEU A 161 -5.56 0.60 -12.41
CA LEU A 161 -6.69 0.28 -11.54
C LEU A 161 -7.58 -0.80 -12.18
N PRO A 162 -7.69 -2.01 -11.61
CA PRO A 162 -8.56 -3.04 -12.15
C PRO A 162 -10.04 -2.65 -12.00
N THR A 163 -10.86 -3.03 -12.97
CA THR A 163 -12.32 -2.98 -12.84
C THR A 163 -12.80 -3.92 -11.72
N THR A 164 -13.99 -3.65 -11.17
CA THR A 164 -14.63 -4.53 -10.17
C THR A 164 -14.69 -5.99 -10.64
N ARG A 165 -14.98 -6.21 -11.93
CA ARG A 165 -15.06 -7.56 -12.51
C ARG A 165 -13.69 -8.26 -12.52
N GLN A 166 -12.63 -7.56 -12.89
CA GLN A 166 -11.26 -8.10 -12.85
C GLN A 166 -10.85 -8.42 -11.41
N ALA A 167 -11.12 -7.51 -10.46
CA ALA A 167 -10.84 -7.73 -9.05
C ALA A 167 -11.58 -8.96 -8.48
N GLN A 168 -12.88 -9.10 -8.78
CA GLN A 168 -13.68 -10.26 -8.36
C GLN A 168 -13.20 -11.57 -8.98
N ARG A 169 -12.82 -11.57 -10.27
CA ARG A 169 -12.28 -12.76 -10.95
C ARG A 169 -10.99 -13.23 -10.28
N MET A 170 -10.07 -12.31 -10.00
CA MET A 170 -8.81 -12.61 -9.32
C MET A 170 -9.03 -13.12 -7.90
N ALA A 171 -9.91 -12.46 -7.12
CA ALA A 171 -10.26 -12.91 -5.78
C ALA A 171 -10.86 -14.32 -5.77
N ALA A 172 -11.73 -14.65 -6.74
CA ALA A 172 -12.31 -15.98 -6.87
C ALA A 172 -11.26 -17.05 -7.19
N LEU A 173 -10.24 -16.72 -8.00
CA LEU A 173 -9.14 -17.64 -8.30
C LEU A 173 -8.23 -17.87 -7.09
N ALA A 174 -7.85 -16.81 -6.38
CA ALA A 174 -7.07 -16.93 -5.15
C ALA A 174 -7.80 -17.82 -4.12
N LYS A 175 -9.13 -17.63 -3.96
CA LYS A 175 -9.96 -18.47 -3.08
C LYS A 175 -10.02 -19.95 -3.51
N ARG A 176 -9.83 -20.24 -4.80
CA ARG A 176 -9.77 -21.60 -5.36
C ARG A 176 -8.36 -22.21 -5.32
N GLY A 177 -7.40 -21.55 -4.67
CA GLY A 177 -6.04 -22.06 -4.50
C GLY A 177 -5.08 -21.70 -5.64
N ALA A 178 -5.40 -20.70 -6.46
CA ALA A 178 -4.46 -20.19 -7.45
C ALA A 178 -3.16 -19.72 -6.77
N THR A 179 -2.03 -20.10 -7.38
CA THR A 179 -0.69 -19.72 -6.91
C THR A 179 -0.34 -18.30 -7.34
N GLU A 180 0.73 -17.76 -6.75
CA GLU A 180 1.32 -16.49 -7.19
C GLU A 180 1.64 -16.49 -8.70
N ARG A 181 2.11 -17.63 -9.23
CA ARG A 181 2.39 -17.82 -10.65
C ARG A 181 1.12 -17.79 -11.52
N ASP A 182 0.03 -18.38 -11.05
CA ASP A 182 -1.24 -18.40 -11.80
C ASP A 182 -1.82 -16.98 -11.90
N LEU A 183 -1.72 -16.22 -10.80
CA LEU A 183 -2.14 -14.82 -10.77
C LEU A 183 -1.20 -13.94 -11.61
N ALA A 184 0.10 -14.22 -11.64
CA ALA A 184 1.10 -13.59 -12.51
C ALA A 184 0.66 -13.57 -13.97
N ALA A 185 0.42 -14.76 -14.50
CA ALA A 185 0.16 -14.99 -15.91
C ALA A 185 -1.10 -14.25 -16.37
N LEU A 186 -2.10 -14.13 -15.49
CA LEU A 186 -3.33 -13.38 -15.77
C LEU A 186 -3.10 -11.87 -15.84
N MET A 187 -2.24 -11.33 -14.98
CA MET A 187 -1.93 -9.90 -14.96
C MET A 187 -1.05 -9.50 -16.15
N ASP A 188 -0.12 -10.38 -16.54
CA ASP A 188 0.70 -10.21 -17.74
C ASP A 188 -0.18 -10.23 -19.01
N ALA A 189 -1.12 -11.17 -19.11
CA ALA A 189 -2.07 -11.22 -20.23
C ALA A 189 -2.94 -9.95 -20.32
N ALA A 190 -3.45 -9.45 -19.18
CA ALA A 190 -4.27 -8.24 -19.14
C ALA A 190 -3.49 -6.95 -19.49
N SER A 191 -2.17 -6.95 -19.23
CA SER A 191 -1.27 -5.83 -19.53
C SER A 191 -0.76 -5.87 -21.00
N GLY A 192 -0.75 -7.06 -21.62
CA GLY A 192 -0.44 -7.25 -23.04
C GLY A 192 -1.59 -6.85 -23.98
N GLU A 193 -2.84 -7.02 -23.56
CA GLU A 193 -4.04 -6.65 -24.34
C GLU A 193 -4.21 -5.13 -24.49
N THR A 194 -3.67 -4.32 -23.57
CA THR A 194 -3.75 -2.85 -23.64
C THR A 194 -2.74 -2.20 -24.59
N GLY A 195 -1.76 -2.95 -25.10
CA GLY A 195 -0.76 -2.47 -26.07
C GLY A 195 -1.08 -2.71 -27.54
N ALA A 196 -2.14 -3.47 -27.86
CA ALA A 196 -2.41 -3.91 -29.23
C ALA A 196 -3.38 -3.00 -30.03
N ASP A 197 -4.14 -2.11 -29.37
CA ASP A 197 -5.17 -1.28 -30.03
C ASP A 197 -4.72 0.17 -30.31
N GLY A 198 -3.40 0.42 -30.28
CA GLY A 198 -2.81 1.76 -30.46
C GLY A 198 -2.19 2.08 -31.82
N HIS A 199 -2.33 1.21 -32.83
CA HIS A 199 -1.85 1.49 -34.20
C HIS A 199 -2.77 0.88 -35.26
N GLY A 200 -3.72 1.68 -35.74
CA GLY A 200 -4.61 1.29 -36.84
C GLY A 200 -5.35 2.47 -37.45
N SER A 201 -4.67 3.20 -38.35
CA SER A 201 -5.18 3.96 -39.52
C SER A 201 -6.32 4.98 -39.30
N ARG A 202 -6.22 6.26 -39.71
CA ARG A 202 -5.73 6.87 -40.95
C ARG A 202 -5.26 8.29 -40.72
#